data_AF-A0A0H3A4U6-F1
#
_entry.id   AF-A0A0H3A4U6-F1
#
_cell.length_a   1.000
_cell.length_b   1.000
_cell.length_c   1.000
_cell.angle_alpha   90.00
_cell.angle_beta   90.00
_cell.angle_gamma   90.00
#
_symmetry.space_group_name_H-M   'P 1'
#
loop_
_entity.id
_entity.type
_entity.pdbx_description
1 polymer ?
#
loop_
_entity_poly.entity_id
_entity_poly.type
_entity_poly.pdbx_seq_one_letter_code
_entity_poly.pdbx_strand_id
1 'polypeptide(L)'
;MKKIIEHIESIFDILSDGIYITQRDGTTLLVNRMYEQLTGLSFKDLRGRNVHDLVADGIFDTILNPEVVRTKRPAVSVQHVRQSKKIILRGYPVFDEHGEVCLVVTFARDITMITQFREQIAQQKQLIETFSDRIECMLHEQVRNSQPVFESEVMQQVLDLLQRVAATDANILILGETGVGKDVFARLAHEYSPRSSKMFLKVDCGSIAENLIESELFGYVPGAFSGASSKGKAGYFEIADGGTVFLDEIGELPLPMQAKLLRVLQDREVMRVGSSQARKVDVRIIAATNRDLAEDAKAGKFRSDLYYRLNVAVLDLPPLRERQQDIIPLVERFLDRFNAKYRRNMTLPKGTRQALQNYKWPGNVREMQNLIQSLVVTCEGHSIKPEHLPPHIQKAARNRTAYTPPAPDDARPLKEIMADIEREILEEAVRTHGSVCKVARMYKISRTTLFRKLRGSSLAGVSGDEEHENTEQ
;
A
#
# COMPACT_ATOMS: atom_id res chain seq x y z
N MET A 1 30.52 18.94 63.01
CA MET A 1 31.62 18.50 62.12
C MET A 1 32.48 17.37 62.70
N LYS A 2 32.98 17.43 63.95
CA LYS A 2 33.80 16.34 64.55
C LYS A 2 33.23 14.92 64.37
N LYS A 3 31.95 14.71 64.75
CA LYS A 3 31.26 13.41 64.56
C LYS A 3 31.16 12.93 63.11
N ILE A 4 31.17 13.83 62.13
CA ILE A 4 31.12 13.47 60.69
C ILE A 4 32.49 13.02 60.22
N ILE A 5 33.56 13.70 60.66
CA ILE A 5 34.94 13.37 60.32
C ILE A 5 35.32 11.99 60.89
N GLU A 6 34.89 11.69 62.12
CA GLU A 6 35.13 10.40 62.80
C GLU A 6 34.45 9.20 62.10
N HIS A 7 33.41 9.44 61.29
CA HIS A 7 32.64 8.39 60.61
C HIS A 7 32.69 8.50 59.08
N ILE A 8 33.61 9.28 58.52
CA ILE A 8 33.63 9.60 57.08
C ILE A 8 33.86 8.36 56.21
N GLU A 9 34.67 7.41 56.68
CA GLU A 9 34.91 6.13 56.00
C GLU A 9 33.62 5.30 55.93
N SER A 10 32.88 5.21 57.03
CA SER A 10 31.60 4.50 57.08
C SER A 10 30.55 5.16 56.19
N ILE A 11 30.59 6.49 56.02
CA ILE A 11 29.70 7.22 55.10
C ILE A 11 30.05 6.88 53.65
N PHE A 12 31.33 6.84 53.29
CA PHE A 12 31.76 6.47 51.95
C PHE A 12 31.41 5.02 51.58
N ASP A 13 31.40 4.10 52.54
CA ASP A 13 31.05 2.69 52.30
C ASP A 13 29.55 2.44 52.02
N ILE A 14 28.67 3.38 52.40
CA ILE A 14 27.23 3.28 52.13
C ILE A 14 26.88 3.74 50.71
N LEU A 15 27.78 4.47 50.04
CA LEU A 15 27.52 5.01 48.71
C LEU A 15 27.49 3.91 47.64
N SER A 16 26.57 4.06 46.69
CA SER A 16 26.36 3.12 45.58
C SER A 16 27.47 3.15 44.53
N ASP A 17 28.32 4.18 44.57
CA ASP A 17 29.44 4.35 43.65
C ASP A 17 30.74 3.95 44.35
N GLY A 18 31.67 3.35 43.59
CA GLY A 18 33.04 3.17 44.05
C GLY A 18 33.72 4.52 44.18
N ILE A 19 34.44 4.75 45.26
CA ILE A 19 35.15 6.00 45.53
C ILE A 19 36.64 5.68 45.63
N TYR A 20 37.43 6.47 44.93
CA TYR A 20 38.88 6.35 44.90
C TYR A 20 39.50 7.75 45.01
N ILE A 21 40.22 8.01 46.12
CA ILE A 21 40.78 9.32 46.46
C ILE A 21 42.30 9.25 46.36
N THR A 22 42.86 10.22 45.63
CA THR A 22 44.30 10.36 45.43
C THR A 22 44.78 11.76 45.78
N GLN A 23 46.05 11.87 46.16
CA GLN A 23 46.76 13.14 46.26
C GLN A 23 47.06 13.72 44.88
N ARG A 24 47.49 14.98 44.87
CA ARG A 24 47.94 15.69 43.66
C ARG A 24 49.02 14.94 42.86
N ASP A 25 49.92 14.25 43.54
CA ASP A 25 51.02 13.48 42.94
C ASP A 25 50.59 12.09 42.43
N GLY A 26 49.33 11.71 42.66
CA GLY A 26 48.80 10.40 42.29
C GLY A 26 48.87 9.33 43.39
N THR A 27 49.32 9.67 44.60
CA THR A 27 49.37 8.72 45.73
C THR A 27 47.98 8.37 46.24
N THR A 28 47.67 7.08 46.39
CA THR A 28 46.37 6.59 46.87
C THR A 28 46.18 6.84 48.37
N LEU A 29 45.09 7.52 48.73
CA LEU A 29 44.74 7.79 50.13
C LEU A 29 43.64 6.88 50.65
N LEU A 30 42.56 6.73 49.88
CA LEU A 30 41.36 6.05 50.34
C LEU A 30 40.62 5.42 49.16
N VAL A 31 40.09 4.22 49.39
CA VAL A 31 39.07 3.61 48.53
C VAL A 31 37.94 3.10 49.42
N ASN A 32 36.70 3.16 48.94
CA ASN A 32 35.57 2.58 49.67
C ASN A 32 35.36 1.12 49.28
N ARG A 33 34.55 0.40 50.08
CA ARG A 33 34.21 -1.01 49.85
C ARG A 33 33.56 -1.26 48.48
N MET A 34 32.76 -0.32 47.98
CA MET A 34 32.14 -0.44 46.65
C MET A 34 33.20 -0.46 45.54
N TYR A 35 34.26 0.35 45.66
CA TYR A 35 35.37 0.34 44.70
C TYR A 35 36.12 -1.00 44.70
N GLU A 36 36.35 -1.59 45.88
CA GLU A 36 36.95 -2.91 46.01
C GLU A 36 36.08 -4.00 45.36
N GLN A 37 34.75 -3.93 45.52
CA GLN A 37 33.80 -4.88 44.89
C GLN A 37 33.75 -4.73 43.36
N LEU A 38 33.83 -3.50 42.87
CA LEU A 38 33.81 -3.20 41.43
C LEU A 38 35.10 -3.66 40.74
N THR A 39 36.25 -3.44 41.39
CA THR A 39 37.58 -3.70 40.79
C THR A 39 38.21 -5.03 41.19
N GLY A 40 37.81 -5.60 42.32
CA GLY A 40 38.41 -6.79 42.94
C GLY A 40 39.79 -6.52 43.56
N LEU A 41 40.15 -5.26 43.79
CA LEU A 41 41.41 -4.81 44.39
C LEU A 41 41.14 -4.37 45.82
N SER A 42 41.96 -4.82 46.78
CA SER A 42 41.78 -4.43 48.17
C SER A 42 42.45 -3.09 48.47
N PHE A 43 41.90 -2.32 49.40
CA PHE A 43 42.47 -1.07 49.88
C PHE A 43 43.90 -1.27 50.40
N LYS A 44 44.17 -2.42 51.03
CA LYS A 44 45.50 -2.76 51.54
C LYS A 44 46.55 -2.81 50.44
N ASP A 45 46.18 -3.26 49.25
CA ASP A 45 47.09 -3.39 48.11
C ASP A 45 47.30 -2.06 47.38
N LEU A 46 46.34 -1.14 47.52
CA LEU A 46 46.31 0.16 46.84
C LEU A 46 46.86 1.30 47.69
N ARG A 47 46.71 1.24 49.01
CA ARG A 47 47.07 2.33 49.93
C ARG A 47 48.55 2.71 49.79
N GLY A 48 48.83 3.99 49.56
CA GLY A 48 50.18 4.53 49.43
C GLY A 48 50.88 4.21 48.11
N ARG A 49 50.29 3.42 47.21
CA ARG A 49 50.80 3.23 45.85
C ARG A 49 50.44 4.43 44.98
N ASN A 50 51.31 4.76 44.03
CA ASN A 50 51.05 5.77 43.04
C ASN A 50 50.23 5.21 41.87
N VAL A 51 49.25 5.97 41.37
CA VAL A 51 48.44 5.59 40.21
C VAL A 51 49.24 5.34 38.94
N HIS A 52 50.40 6.01 38.77
CA HIS A 52 51.29 5.79 37.63
C HIS A 52 51.90 4.38 37.66
N ASP A 53 52.31 3.92 38.84
CA ASP A 53 52.85 2.56 39.03
C ASP A 53 51.75 1.52 38.81
N LEU A 54 50.53 1.80 39.27
CA LEU A 54 49.38 0.91 39.07
C LEU A 54 48.98 0.76 37.60
N VAL A 55 49.23 1.78 36.77
CA VAL A 55 49.08 1.68 35.30
C VAL A 55 50.24 0.89 34.69
N ALA A 56 51.48 1.15 35.13
CA ALA A 56 52.67 0.44 34.64
C ALA A 56 52.64 -1.07 34.95
N ASP A 57 52.11 -1.44 36.12
CA ASP A 57 51.86 -2.82 36.56
C ASP A 57 50.72 -3.51 35.77
N GLY A 58 50.02 -2.78 34.89
CA GLY A 58 48.88 -3.28 34.13
C GLY A 58 47.62 -3.51 34.98
N ILE A 59 47.57 -2.97 36.20
CA ILE A 59 46.42 -3.09 37.11
C ILE A 59 45.29 -2.16 36.67
N PHE A 60 45.64 -0.98 36.11
CA PHE A 60 44.69 -0.02 35.56
C PHE A 60 44.97 0.30 34.09
N ASP A 61 43.94 0.16 33.24
CA ASP A 61 44.02 0.57 31.82
C ASP A 61 44.02 2.10 31.62
N THR A 62 43.43 2.87 32.55
CA THR A 62 43.31 4.33 32.46
C THR A 62 43.16 4.96 33.84
N ILE A 63 43.73 6.14 34.03
CA ILE A 63 43.67 6.93 35.27
C ILE A 63 43.24 8.37 34.98
N LEU A 64 42.48 8.97 35.89
CA LEU A 64 41.96 10.34 35.73
C LEU A 64 42.80 11.41 36.44
N ASN A 65 43.61 11.02 37.42
CA ASN A 65 44.34 11.96 38.27
C ASN A 65 45.22 12.96 37.47
N PRO A 66 46.09 12.54 36.51
CA PRO A 66 46.97 13.48 35.82
C PRO A 66 46.20 14.51 34.99
N GLU A 67 45.09 14.11 34.38
CA GLU A 67 44.23 14.98 33.57
C GLU A 67 43.50 16.01 34.45
N VAL A 68 42.91 15.56 35.56
CA VAL A 68 42.17 16.41 36.49
C VAL A 68 43.08 17.43 37.16
N VAL A 69 44.28 17.02 37.59
CA VAL A 69 45.29 17.92 38.19
C VAL A 69 45.76 18.96 37.18
N ARG A 70 46.07 18.56 35.95
CA ARG A 70 46.54 19.48 34.90
C ARG A 70 45.47 20.47 34.45
N THR A 71 44.23 20.02 34.29
CA THR A 71 43.15 20.85 33.75
C THR A 71 42.41 21.64 34.83
N LYS A 72 42.55 21.25 36.10
CA LYS A 72 41.76 21.74 37.24
C LYS A 72 40.24 21.62 37.02
N ARG A 73 39.80 20.68 36.17
CA ARG A 73 38.40 20.48 35.80
C ARG A 73 38.00 19.01 36.00
N PRO A 74 36.70 18.72 36.19
CA PRO A 74 36.22 17.35 36.22
C PRO A 74 36.51 16.63 34.90
N ALA A 75 36.89 15.35 34.97
CA ALA A 75 37.17 14.51 33.81
C ALA A 75 36.37 13.21 33.90
N VAL A 76 36.07 12.63 32.73
CA VAL A 76 35.32 11.38 32.62
C VAL A 76 36.06 10.44 31.70
N SER A 77 36.24 9.20 32.13
CA SER A 77 36.82 8.15 31.31
C SER A 77 36.09 6.82 31.53
N VAL A 78 36.23 5.90 30.60
CA VAL A 78 35.68 4.54 30.72
C VAL A 78 36.85 3.59 30.87
N GLN A 79 36.81 2.80 31.94
CA GLN A 79 37.79 1.77 32.24
C GLN A 79 37.17 0.39 32.01
N HIS A 80 37.94 -0.52 31.44
CA HIS A 80 37.60 -1.93 31.38
C HIS A 80 38.28 -2.64 32.54
N VAL A 81 37.52 -3.40 33.32
CA VAL A 81 38.08 -4.18 34.43
C VAL A 81 37.89 -5.66 34.14
N ARG A 82 39.01 -6.40 34.19
CA ARG A 82 39.06 -7.87 34.06
C ARG A 82 38.18 -8.41 32.92
N GLN A 83 38.31 -7.81 31.73
CA GLN A 83 37.70 -8.20 30.45
C GLN A 83 36.16 -8.38 30.42
N SER A 84 35.42 -8.08 31.50
CA SER A 84 33.99 -8.40 31.63
C SER A 84 33.12 -7.26 32.13
N LYS A 85 33.69 -6.24 32.78
CA LYS A 85 32.94 -5.08 33.30
C LYS A 85 33.43 -3.77 32.68
N LYS A 86 32.48 -2.93 32.26
CA LYS A 86 32.73 -1.54 31.83
C LYS A 86 32.36 -0.61 32.97
N ILE A 87 33.36 0.13 33.46
CA ILE A 87 33.20 1.07 34.57
C ILE A 87 33.39 2.49 34.03
N ILE A 88 32.46 3.38 34.33
CA ILE A 88 32.66 4.81 34.10
C ILE A 88 33.32 5.44 35.32
N LEU A 89 34.44 6.12 35.08
CA LEU A 89 35.17 6.90 36.06
C LEU A 89 34.82 8.37 35.90
N ARG A 90 34.52 9.05 37.00
CA ARG A 90 34.31 10.51 37.04
C ARG A 90 35.19 11.11 38.12
N GLY A 91 36.21 11.85 37.70
CA GLY A 91 37.18 12.49 38.58
C GLY A 91 36.81 13.94 38.83
N TYR A 92 36.89 14.39 40.09
CA TYR A 92 36.66 15.77 40.50
C TYR A 92 37.88 16.29 41.28
N PRO A 93 38.36 17.51 40.96
CA PRO A 93 39.41 18.16 41.73
C PRO A 93 38.85 18.72 43.04
N VAL A 94 39.60 18.57 44.12
CA VAL A 94 39.39 19.28 45.39
C VAL A 94 40.52 20.28 45.53
N PHE A 95 40.19 21.52 45.89
CA PHE A 95 41.14 22.62 45.94
C PHE A 95 41.56 22.94 47.38
N ASP A 96 42.80 23.39 47.55
CA ASP A 96 43.28 24.01 48.78
C ASP A 96 42.92 25.51 48.86
N GLU A 97 43.34 26.16 49.94
CA GLU A 97 43.13 27.59 50.19
C GLU A 97 43.80 28.51 49.15
N HIS A 98 44.74 27.98 48.36
CA HIS A 98 45.45 28.71 47.31
C HIS A 98 44.88 28.46 45.90
N GLY A 99 43.81 27.65 45.77
CA GLY A 99 43.20 27.31 44.48
C GLY A 99 43.99 26.29 43.66
N GLU A 100 44.91 25.56 44.31
CA GLU A 100 45.62 24.43 43.72
C GLU A 100 44.89 23.12 44.06
N VAL A 101 44.97 22.13 43.15
CA VAL A 101 44.33 20.83 43.38
C VAL A 101 45.13 20.08 44.45
N CYS A 102 44.51 19.81 45.58
CA CYS A 102 45.11 19.05 46.69
C CYS A 102 44.74 17.56 46.64
N LEU A 103 43.51 17.24 46.23
CA LEU A 103 43.00 15.87 46.11
C LEU A 103 42.23 15.69 44.80
N VAL A 104 42.19 14.46 44.32
CA VAL A 104 41.29 14.04 43.23
C VAL A 104 40.40 12.92 43.75
N VAL A 105 39.08 13.15 43.70
CA VAL A 105 38.06 12.17 44.06
C VAL A 105 37.50 11.57 42.78
N THR A 106 37.65 10.26 42.62
CA THR A 106 37.16 9.52 41.46
C THR A 106 35.99 8.63 41.86
N PHE A 107 34.87 8.79 41.17
CA PHE A 107 33.71 7.92 41.29
C PHE A 107 33.73 6.87 40.19
N ALA A 108 33.55 5.61 40.56
CA ALA A 108 33.51 4.46 39.67
C ALA A 108 32.10 3.84 39.70
N ARG A 109 31.46 3.73 38.54
CA ARG A 109 30.13 3.09 38.42
C ARG A 109 30.11 2.04 37.33
N ASP A 110 29.54 0.88 37.62
CA ASP A 110 29.30 -0.17 36.62
C ASP A 110 28.21 0.29 35.64
N ILE A 111 28.55 0.34 34.34
CA ILE A 111 27.62 0.68 33.25
C ILE A 111 27.41 -0.48 32.28
N THR A 112 27.84 -1.69 32.65
CA THR A 112 27.84 -2.88 31.78
C THR A 112 26.44 -3.18 31.26
N MET A 113 25.46 -3.33 32.17
CA MET A 113 24.07 -3.62 31.81
C MET A 113 23.43 -2.49 30.98
N ILE A 114 23.72 -1.23 31.31
CA ILE A 114 23.17 -0.06 30.59
C ILE A 114 23.70 -0.02 29.16
N THR A 115 24.99 -0.31 28.97
CA THR A 115 25.62 -0.35 27.65
C THR A 115 25.08 -1.50 26.81
N GLN A 116 24.96 -2.70 27.41
CA GLN A 116 24.39 -3.88 26.75
C GLN A 116 22.93 -3.66 26.32
N PHE A 117 22.09 -3.05 27.17
CA PHE A 117 20.71 -2.73 26.79
C PHE A 117 20.64 -1.69 25.67
N ARG A 118 21.52 -0.68 25.67
CA ARG A 118 21.59 0.29 24.56
C ARG A 118 21.96 -0.38 23.24
N GLU A 119 22.94 -1.28 23.25
CA GLU A 119 23.34 -2.05 22.07
C GLU A 119 22.21 -2.97 21.57
N GLN A 120 21.52 -3.68 22.46
CA GLN A 120 20.35 -4.50 22.09
C GLN A 120 19.22 -3.68 21.47
N ILE A 121 18.91 -2.50 22.03
CA ILE A 121 17.89 -1.60 21.48
C ILE A 121 18.29 -1.07 20.10
N ALA A 122 19.57 -0.72 19.91
CA ALA A 122 20.08 -0.28 18.61
C ALA A 122 19.97 -1.39 17.56
N GLN A 123 20.35 -2.62 17.92
CA GLN A 123 20.20 -3.79 17.04
C GLN A 123 18.73 -4.07 16.68
N GLN A 124 17.82 -3.99 17.64
CA GLN A 124 16.39 -4.17 17.38
C GLN A 124 15.84 -3.08 16.45
N LYS A 125 16.24 -1.82 16.64
CA LYS A 125 15.84 -0.72 15.74
C LYS A 125 16.34 -0.94 14.31
N GLN A 126 17.62 -1.28 14.16
CA GLN A 126 18.21 -1.54 12.86
C GLN A 126 17.53 -2.71 12.14
N LEU A 127 17.15 -3.76 12.88
CA LEU A 127 16.41 -4.88 12.32
C LEU A 127 15.02 -4.45 11.83
N ILE A 128 14.31 -3.63 12.62
CA ILE A 128 12.99 -3.08 12.23
C ILE A 128 13.12 -2.22 10.97
N GLU A 129 14.10 -1.32 10.91
CA GLU A 129 14.36 -0.50 9.71
C GLU A 129 14.68 -1.37 8.49
N THR A 130 15.55 -2.37 8.64
CA THR A 130 15.88 -3.30 7.54
C THR A 130 14.65 -4.10 7.08
N PHE A 131 13.76 -4.50 7.99
CA PHE A 131 12.50 -5.16 7.64
C PHE A 131 11.53 -4.20 6.95
N SER A 132 11.42 -2.96 7.43
CA SER A 132 10.61 -1.91 6.81
C SER A 132 11.07 -1.64 5.38
N ASP A 133 12.37 -1.45 5.17
CA ASP A 133 12.96 -1.22 3.84
C ASP A 133 12.74 -2.42 2.91
N ARG A 134 12.84 -3.66 3.43
CA ARG A 134 12.53 -4.87 2.64
C ARG A 134 11.06 -4.98 2.27
N ILE A 135 10.16 -4.65 3.20
CA ILE A 135 8.71 -4.62 2.91
C ILE A 135 8.43 -3.57 1.84
N GLU A 136 9.03 -2.38 1.95
CA GLU A 136 8.89 -1.31 0.96
C GLU A 136 9.40 -1.74 -0.43
N CYS A 137 10.57 -2.36 -0.51
CA CYS A 137 11.09 -2.94 -1.76
C CYS A 137 10.19 -4.05 -2.34
N MET A 138 9.68 -4.97 -1.51
CA MET A 138 8.77 -6.03 -1.96
C MET A 138 7.43 -5.47 -2.43
N LEU A 139 6.91 -4.42 -1.77
CA LEU A 139 5.72 -3.70 -2.21
C LEU A 139 5.99 -3.03 -3.57
N HIS A 140 7.15 -2.38 -3.76
CA HIS A 140 7.53 -1.76 -5.03
C HIS A 140 7.69 -2.78 -6.19
N GLU A 141 8.20 -3.99 -5.93
CA GLU A 141 8.30 -5.05 -6.96
C GLU A 141 6.95 -5.60 -7.41
N GLN A 142 5.98 -5.76 -6.50
CA GLN A 142 4.61 -6.13 -6.88
C GLN A 142 3.90 -5.01 -7.68
N VAL A 143 4.31 -3.76 -7.46
CA VAL A 143 3.69 -2.56 -8.04
C VAL A 143 4.13 -2.28 -9.49
N ARG A 144 5.39 -2.55 -9.89
CA ARG A 144 5.80 -2.38 -11.32
C ARG A 144 4.97 -3.22 -12.30
N ASN A 145 4.43 -4.35 -11.86
CA ASN A 145 3.55 -5.19 -12.66
C ASN A 145 2.10 -4.68 -12.76
N SER A 146 1.78 -3.54 -12.15
CA SER A 146 0.41 -3.03 -11.94
C SER A 146 0.10 -1.72 -12.67
N GLN A 147 0.97 -1.21 -13.56
CA GLN A 147 0.63 -0.05 -14.41
C GLN A 147 -0.70 -0.31 -15.13
N PRO A 148 -1.67 0.60 -15.15
CA PRO A 148 -2.97 0.37 -15.79
C PRO A 148 -2.76 0.20 -17.30
N VAL A 149 -3.39 -0.82 -17.88
CA VAL A 149 -3.38 -1.02 -19.34
C VAL A 149 -4.74 -0.64 -19.87
N PHE A 150 -4.76 0.31 -20.78
CA PHE A 150 -5.95 0.79 -21.47
C PHE A 150 -5.54 1.44 -22.79
N GLU A 151 -6.47 1.44 -23.75
CA GLU A 151 -6.39 2.10 -25.05
C GLU A 151 -7.50 3.14 -25.22
N SER A 152 -8.57 3.07 -24.42
CA SER A 152 -9.72 3.95 -24.52
C SER A 152 -9.41 5.39 -24.11
N GLU A 153 -9.95 6.33 -24.90
CA GLU A 153 -9.83 7.78 -24.62
C GLU A 153 -10.42 8.15 -23.25
N VAL A 154 -11.50 7.48 -22.84
CA VAL A 154 -12.14 7.71 -21.52
C VAL A 154 -11.16 7.42 -20.39
N MET A 155 -10.42 6.31 -20.46
CA MET A 155 -9.42 5.98 -19.45
C MET A 155 -8.19 6.90 -19.49
N GLN A 156 -7.83 7.43 -20.68
CA GLN A 156 -6.79 8.46 -20.79
C GLN A 156 -7.20 9.74 -20.03
N GLN A 157 -8.44 10.21 -20.22
CA GLN A 157 -8.96 11.38 -19.51
C GLN A 157 -8.97 11.19 -17.98
N VAL A 158 -9.33 9.98 -17.52
CA VAL A 158 -9.26 9.62 -16.11
C VAL A 158 -7.82 9.68 -15.59
N LEU A 159 -6.85 9.15 -16.34
CA LEU A 159 -5.45 9.17 -15.93
C LEU A 159 -4.90 10.61 -15.90
N ASP A 160 -5.23 11.44 -16.88
CA ASP A 160 -4.80 12.84 -16.93
C ASP A 160 -5.36 13.65 -15.75
N LEU A 161 -6.63 13.41 -15.39
CA LEU A 161 -7.21 13.97 -14.18
C LEU A 161 -6.49 13.46 -12.93
N LEU A 162 -6.21 12.16 -12.86
CA LEU A 162 -5.51 11.55 -11.74
C LEU A 162 -4.15 12.21 -11.52
N GLN A 163 -3.34 12.36 -12.58
CA GLN A 163 -2.01 12.95 -12.48
C GLN A 163 -2.04 14.39 -11.96
N ARG A 164 -2.97 15.21 -12.47
CA ARG A 164 -3.14 16.60 -12.00
C ARG A 164 -3.53 16.68 -10.53
N VAL A 165 -4.48 15.86 -10.11
CA VAL A 165 -4.96 15.86 -8.71
C VAL A 165 -3.92 15.23 -7.78
N ALA A 166 -3.24 14.18 -8.22
CA ALA A 166 -2.23 13.46 -7.44
C ALA A 166 -1.01 14.33 -7.08
N ALA A 167 -0.66 15.30 -7.93
CA ALA A 167 0.38 16.28 -7.65
C ALA A 167 0.04 17.22 -6.46
N THR A 168 -1.21 17.22 -5.99
CA THR A 168 -1.68 18.02 -4.85
C THR A 168 -1.94 17.16 -3.62
N ASP A 169 -2.15 17.80 -2.46
CA ASP A 169 -2.55 17.14 -1.21
C ASP A 169 -4.09 17.00 -1.07
N ALA A 170 -4.84 17.21 -2.16
CA ALA A 170 -6.30 17.11 -2.14
C ALA A 170 -6.77 15.67 -1.92
N ASN A 171 -7.95 15.56 -1.27
CA ASN A 171 -8.65 14.29 -1.13
C ASN A 171 -9.19 13.83 -2.50
N ILE A 172 -9.08 12.53 -2.76
CA ILE A 172 -9.58 11.91 -3.98
C ILE A 172 -10.74 10.99 -3.63
N LEU A 173 -11.86 11.12 -4.34
CA LEU A 173 -12.98 10.19 -4.30
C LEU A 173 -13.05 9.41 -5.62
N ILE A 174 -12.80 8.11 -5.57
CA ILE A 174 -12.86 7.20 -6.71
C ILE A 174 -14.24 6.54 -6.73
N LEU A 175 -15.02 6.84 -7.77
CA LEU A 175 -16.32 6.22 -8.03
C LEU A 175 -16.17 5.12 -9.06
N GLY A 176 -17.05 4.13 -9.00
CA GLY A 176 -17.14 3.09 -10.01
C GLY A 176 -17.57 1.75 -9.43
N GLU A 177 -18.06 0.87 -10.29
CA GLU A 177 -18.58 -0.44 -9.90
C GLU A 177 -17.53 -1.32 -9.20
N THR A 178 -17.98 -2.40 -8.57
CA THR A 178 -17.07 -3.39 -8.00
C THR A 178 -16.25 -4.05 -9.12
N GLY A 179 -14.94 -4.16 -8.90
CA GLY A 179 -14.05 -4.84 -9.85
C GLY A 179 -13.56 -4.01 -11.05
N VAL A 180 -13.82 -2.70 -11.13
CA VAL A 180 -13.30 -1.83 -12.22
C VAL A 180 -11.81 -1.50 -12.09
N GLY A 181 -11.21 -1.72 -10.92
CA GLY A 181 -9.80 -1.45 -10.64
C GLY A 181 -9.51 -0.23 -9.76
N LYS A 182 -10.45 0.17 -8.88
CA LYS A 182 -10.28 1.31 -7.94
C LYS A 182 -8.97 1.26 -7.16
N ASP A 183 -8.58 0.06 -6.70
CA ASP A 183 -7.30 -0.20 -6.01
C ASP A 183 -6.06 0.23 -6.80
N VAL A 184 -6.06 -0.03 -8.10
CA VAL A 184 -4.93 0.29 -8.97
C VAL A 184 -4.83 1.81 -9.09
N PHE A 185 -5.96 2.48 -9.30
CA PHE A 185 -6.01 3.94 -9.40
C PHE A 185 -5.65 4.64 -8.08
N ALA A 186 -6.04 4.09 -6.93
CA ALA A 186 -5.64 4.61 -5.63
C ALA A 186 -4.12 4.52 -5.39
N ARG A 187 -3.48 3.43 -5.84
CA ARG A 187 -2.02 3.28 -5.75
C ARG A 187 -1.29 4.24 -6.68
N LEU A 188 -1.74 4.36 -7.94
CA LEU A 188 -1.19 5.34 -8.88
C LEU A 188 -1.33 6.77 -8.35
N ALA A 189 -2.45 7.10 -7.72
CA ALA A 189 -2.68 8.40 -7.10
C ALA A 189 -1.68 8.72 -6.00
N HIS A 190 -1.21 7.70 -5.28
CA HIS A 190 -0.16 7.84 -4.27
C HIS A 190 1.23 7.93 -4.92
N GLU A 191 1.51 7.11 -5.92
CA GLU A 191 2.78 7.12 -6.67
C GLU A 191 3.06 8.45 -7.37
N TYR A 192 2.03 9.08 -7.93
CA TYR A 192 2.16 10.40 -8.57
C TYR A 192 2.15 11.58 -7.58
N SER A 193 2.06 11.30 -6.28
CA SER A 193 2.02 12.34 -5.26
C SER A 193 3.39 12.65 -4.66
N PRO A 194 3.54 13.82 -4.02
CA PRO A 194 4.74 14.14 -3.24
C PRO A 194 5.02 13.16 -2.09
N ARG A 195 4.00 12.36 -1.70
CA ARG A 195 4.08 11.37 -0.62
C ARG A 195 4.39 9.96 -1.15
N SER A 196 4.83 9.79 -2.40
CA SER A 196 5.05 8.47 -3.03
C SER A 196 6.11 7.59 -2.35
N SER A 197 7.04 8.20 -1.59
CA SER A 197 8.04 7.50 -0.76
C SER A 197 7.59 7.33 0.70
N LYS A 198 6.30 7.49 0.99
CA LYS A 198 5.71 7.38 2.33
C LYS A 198 4.75 6.20 2.38
N MET A 199 4.34 5.82 3.58
CA MET A 199 3.39 4.71 3.78
C MET A 199 2.10 4.92 2.97
N PHE A 200 1.71 3.90 2.21
CA PHE A 200 0.38 3.74 1.63
C PHE A 200 -0.37 2.64 2.36
N LEU A 201 -1.40 3.03 3.13
CA LEU A 201 -2.20 2.09 3.92
C LEU A 201 -3.58 1.91 3.29
N LYS A 202 -3.85 0.71 2.74
CA LYS A 202 -5.19 0.32 2.29
C LYS A 202 -6.02 -0.21 3.46
N VAL A 203 -7.25 0.29 3.58
CA VAL A 203 -8.26 -0.15 4.55
C VAL A 203 -9.55 -0.43 3.79
N ASP A 204 -10.05 -1.65 3.88
CA ASP A 204 -11.34 -2.05 3.31
C ASP A 204 -12.41 -1.95 4.42
N CYS A 205 -13.25 -0.92 4.32
CA CYS A 205 -14.26 -0.60 5.34
C CYS A 205 -15.38 -1.65 5.38
N GLY A 206 -15.64 -2.37 4.29
CA GLY A 206 -16.67 -3.41 4.23
C GLY A 206 -16.21 -4.75 4.81
N SER A 207 -14.90 -5.00 4.86
CA SER A 207 -14.33 -6.25 5.38
C SER A 207 -14.23 -6.32 6.90
N ILE A 208 -14.19 -5.17 7.58
CA ILE A 208 -13.98 -5.08 9.03
C ILE A 208 -15.35 -5.09 9.72
N ALA A 209 -15.48 -5.95 10.73
CA ALA A 209 -16.71 -5.99 11.54
C ALA A 209 -16.98 -4.62 12.19
N GLU A 210 -18.25 -4.21 12.21
CA GLU A 210 -18.69 -2.90 12.70
C GLU A 210 -18.23 -2.61 14.14
N ASN A 211 -18.15 -3.62 14.99
CA ASN A 211 -17.67 -3.50 16.36
C ASN A 211 -16.14 -3.32 16.48
N LEU A 212 -15.37 -3.64 15.44
CA LEU A 212 -13.90 -3.56 15.44
C LEU A 212 -13.38 -2.36 14.64
N ILE A 213 -14.13 -1.88 13.66
CA ILE A 213 -13.68 -0.83 12.74
C ILE A 213 -13.24 0.45 13.46
N GLU A 214 -13.90 0.79 14.56
CA GLU A 214 -13.53 1.94 15.40
C GLU A 214 -12.13 1.78 16.00
N SER A 215 -11.87 0.60 16.58
CA SER A 215 -10.62 0.29 17.25
C SER A 215 -9.45 0.12 16.28
N GLU A 216 -9.73 -0.32 15.04
CA GLU A 216 -8.74 -0.46 13.97
C GLU A 216 -8.39 0.91 13.36
N LEU A 217 -9.39 1.73 13.01
CA LEU A 217 -9.17 3.03 12.38
C LEU A 217 -8.53 4.04 13.35
N PHE A 218 -9.07 4.14 14.58
CA PHE A 218 -8.72 5.21 15.52
C PHE A 218 -7.86 4.76 16.69
N GLY A 219 -7.69 3.44 16.89
CA GLY A 219 -6.90 2.90 18.00
C GLY A 219 -7.63 2.97 19.34
N TYR A 220 -7.02 2.41 20.39
CA TYR A 220 -7.59 2.37 21.74
C TYR A 220 -6.52 2.48 22.82
N VAL A 221 -6.90 3.02 23.98
CA VAL A 221 -6.06 3.05 25.18
C VAL A 221 -6.20 1.77 26.01
N PRO A 222 -5.22 1.42 26.86
CA PRO A 222 -5.35 0.28 27.76
C PRO A 222 -6.65 0.32 28.56
N GLY A 223 -7.38 -0.80 28.60
CA GLY A 223 -8.62 -0.91 29.37
C GLY A 223 -9.86 -0.27 28.74
N ALA A 224 -9.82 0.15 27.47
CA ALA A 224 -10.96 0.79 26.81
C ALA A 224 -12.22 -0.11 26.68
N PHE A 225 -12.05 -1.43 26.59
CA PHE A 225 -13.15 -2.41 26.51
C PHE A 225 -12.70 -3.81 26.99
N SER A 226 -13.63 -4.73 27.22
CA SER A 226 -13.33 -6.11 27.60
C SER A 226 -12.56 -6.84 26.50
N GLY A 227 -11.29 -7.16 26.74
CA GLY A 227 -10.37 -7.74 25.75
C GLY A 227 -9.36 -6.76 25.16
N ALA A 228 -9.38 -5.49 25.55
CA ALA A 228 -8.36 -4.53 25.16
C ALA A 228 -6.98 -4.94 25.71
N SER A 229 -5.95 -4.90 24.86
CA SER A 229 -4.57 -5.13 25.29
C SER A 229 -4.17 -4.16 26.40
N SER A 230 -3.42 -4.65 27.39
CA SER A 230 -2.85 -3.84 28.48
C SER A 230 -1.87 -2.77 27.99
N LYS A 231 -1.42 -2.85 26.73
CA LYS A 231 -0.55 -1.86 26.09
C LYS A 231 -1.29 -0.87 25.17
N GLY A 232 -2.59 -1.06 24.94
CA GLY A 232 -3.35 -0.31 23.94
C GLY A 232 -2.94 -0.66 22.50
N LYS A 233 -3.52 0.04 21.52
CA LYS A 233 -3.20 -0.11 20.09
C LYS A 233 -3.33 1.24 19.37
N ALA A 234 -2.37 1.55 18.48
CA ALA A 234 -2.47 2.71 17.60
C ALA A 234 -3.42 2.41 16.43
N GLY A 235 -4.22 3.41 16.03
CA GLY A 235 -5.13 3.29 14.90
C GLY A 235 -4.42 3.43 13.55
N TYR A 236 -5.09 3.02 12.47
CA TYR A 236 -4.59 3.15 11.10
C TYR A 236 -4.23 4.59 10.72
N PHE A 237 -4.99 5.58 11.17
CA PHE A 237 -4.65 7.00 10.91
C PHE A 237 -3.38 7.45 11.63
N GLU A 238 -3.09 6.94 12.82
CA GLU A 238 -1.82 7.22 13.52
C GLU A 238 -0.65 6.47 12.85
N ILE A 239 -0.88 5.25 12.38
CA ILE A 239 0.15 4.44 11.70
C ILE A 239 0.55 5.04 10.36
N ALA A 240 -0.41 5.63 9.64
CA ALA A 240 -0.19 6.25 8.34
C ALA A 240 0.21 7.73 8.41
N ASP A 241 0.57 8.25 9.59
CA ASP A 241 0.97 9.65 9.75
C ASP A 241 2.12 10.05 8.80
N GLY A 242 1.95 11.18 8.11
CA GLY A 242 2.83 11.63 7.01
C GLY A 242 2.65 10.88 5.67
N GLY A 243 1.80 9.86 5.63
CA GLY A 243 1.55 9.00 4.46
C GLY A 243 0.20 9.24 3.79
N THR A 244 -0.35 8.18 3.19
CA THR A 244 -1.66 8.15 2.51
C THR A 244 -2.49 6.98 3.01
N VAL A 245 -3.75 7.24 3.35
CA VAL A 245 -4.75 6.22 3.69
C VAL A 245 -5.73 6.08 2.54
N PHE A 246 -5.86 4.86 2.03
CA PHE A 246 -6.87 4.49 1.05
C PHE A 246 -8.04 3.77 1.73
N LEU A 247 -9.20 4.39 1.75
CA LEU A 247 -10.45 3.86 2.31
C LEU A 247 -11.30 3.28 1.19
N ASP A 248 -11.25 1.96 1.03
CA ASP A 248 -12.07 1.23 0.07
C ASP A 248 -13.46 0.94 0.67
N GLU A 249 -14.47 0.98 -0.18
CA GLU A 249 -15.90 0.90 0.17
C GLU A 249 -16.33 1.85 1.31
N ILE A 250 -15.97 3.14 1.21
CA ILE A 250 -16.27 4.15 2.23
C ILE A 250 -17.78 4.30 2.53
N GLY A 251 -18.64 3.95 1.57
CA GLY A 251 -20.10 3.96 1.75
C GLY A 251 -20.62 2.95 2.79
N GLU A 252 -19.82 1.94 3.13
CA GLU A 252 -20.16 0.93 4.15
C GLU A 252 -19.79 1.37 5.58
N LEU A 253 -19.15 2.53 5.74
CA LEU A 253 -18.71 3.02 7.03
C LEU A 253 -19.93 3.40 7.92
N PRO A 254 -20.04 2.89 9.16
CA PRO A 254 -21.12 3.25 10.08
C PRO A 254 -21.16 4.75 10.39
N LEU A 255 -22.37 5.31 10.59
CA LEU A 255 -22.56 6.74 10.88
C LEU A 255 -21.70 7.29 12.04
N PRO A 256 -21.51 6.58 13.17
CA PRO A 256 -20.64 7.06 14.25
C PRO A 256 -19.18 7.22 13.80
N MET A 257 -18.72 6.35 12.90
CA MET A 257 -17.36 6.37 12.37
C MET A 257 -17.19 7.47 11.33
N GLN A 258 -18.22 7.77 10.55
CA GLN A 258 -18.24 8.92 9.63
C GLN A 258 -18.00 10.24 10.37
N ALA A 259 -18.61 10.43 11.55
CA ALA A 259 -18.39 11.62 12.37
C ALA A 259 -16.94 11.74 12.88
N LYS A 260 -16.29 10.61 13.20
CA LYS A 260 -14.87 10.60 13.59
C LYS A 260 -13.94 10.83 12.40
N LEU A 261 -14.24 10.24 11.25
CA LEU A 261 -13.50 10.46 10.01
C LEU A 261 -13.56 11.93 9.58
N LEU A 262 -14.69 12.60 9.77
CA LEU A 262 -14.83 14.03 9.50
C LEU A 262 -13.81 14.85 10.30
N ARG A 263 -13.58 14.54 11.58
CA ARG A 263 -12.55 15.20 12.41
C ARG A 263 -11.15 14.98 11.87
N VAL A 264 -10.84 13.78 11.36
CA VAL A 264 -9.55 13.51 10.70
C VAL A 264 -9.39 14.39 9.45
N LEU A 265 -10.43 14.52 8.63
CA LEU A 265 -10.41 15.31 7.40
C LEU A 265 -10.43 16.84 7.60
N GLN A 266 -11.04 17.31 8.68
CA GLN A 266 -11.20 18.74 8.97
C GLN A 266 -10.11 19.25 9.93
N ASP A 267 -10.00 18.62 11.09
CA ASP A 267 -9.15 19.09 12.19
C ASP A 267 -7.75 18.45 12.17
N ARG A 268 -7.55 17.42 11.34
CA ARG A 268 -6.32 16.62 11.30
C ARG A 268 -6.03 15.97 12.65
N GLU A 269 -7.10 15.54 13.33
CA GLU A 269 -7.03 14.98 14.69
C GLU A 269 -7.69 13.60 14.80
N VAL A 270 -7.04 12.73 15.56
CA VAL A 270 -7.52 11.39 15.91
C VAL A 270 -7.67 11.29 17.43
N MET A 271 -8.78 10.68 17.86
CA MET A 271 -9.03 10.33 19.26
C MET A 271 -9.18 8.83 19.39
N ARG A 272 -8.33 8.23 20.23
CA ARG A 272 -8.40 6.80 20.56
C ARG A 272 -9.67 6.49 21.34
N VAL A 273 -10.21 5.29 21.16
CA VAL A 273 -11.32 4.78 21.98
C VAL A 273 -10.89 4.77 23.46
N GLY A 274 -11.74 5.35 24.31
CA GLY A 274 -11.48 5.49 25.75
C GLY A 274 -10.55 6.66 26.13
N SER A 275 -10.11 7.48 25.16
CA SER A 275 -9.29 8.67 25.43
C SER A 275 -10.06 9.96 25.14
N SER A 276 -9.82 10.98 25.96
CA SER A 276 -10.24 12.37 25.69
C SER A 276 -9.15 13.20 25.02
N GLN A 277 -7.96 12.65 24.79
CA GLN A 277 -6.84 13.37 24.22
C GLN A 277 -6.84 13.24 22.69
N ALA A 278 -6.98 14.37 22.00
CA ALA A 278 -6.79 14.46 20.56
C ALA A 278 -5.30 14.42 20.19
N ARG A 279 -4.98 13.75 19.07
CA ARG A 279 -3.63 13.66 18.51
C ARG A 279 -3.65 14.16 17.08
N LYS A 280 -2.72 15.06 16.74
CA LYS A 280 -2.60 15.55 15.37
C LYS A 280 -1.97 14.49 14.48
N VAL A 281 -2.53 14.34 13.27
CA VAL A 281 -2.06 13.44 12.22
C VAL A 281 -2.09 14.16 10.87
N ASP A 282 -1.08 13.96 10.03
CA ASP A 282 -1.02 14.49 8.68
C ASP A 282 -1.15 13.35 7.66
N VAL A 283 -2.38 12.99 7.33
CA VAL A 283 -2.71 11.89 6.41
C VAL A 283 -3.46 12.40 5.20
N ARG A 284 -2.98 12.05 4.01
CA ARG A 284 -3.74 12.22 2.77
C ARG A 284 -4.77 11.11 2.64
N ILE A 285 -6.00 11.45 2.26
CA ILE A 285 -7.10 10.48 2.15
C ILE A 285 -7.49 10.28 0.69
N ILE A 286 -7.52 9.01 0.28
CA ILE A 286 -8.13 8.56 -0.96
C ILE A 286 -9.30 7.66 -0.55
N ALA A 287 -10.49 7.94 -1.02
CA ALA A 287 -11.68 7.14 -0.73
C ALA A 287 -12.20 6.50 -2.02
N ALA A 288 -12.77 5.31 -1.92
CA ALA A 288 -13.43 4.63 -3.04
C ALA A 288 -14.77 4.05 -2.63
N THR A 289 -15.74 4.03 -3.54
CA THR A 289 -17.02 3.34 -3.34
C THR A 289 -17.69 3.02 -4.67
N ASN A 290 -18.57 2.01 -4.65
CA ASN A 290 -19.52 1.72 -5.73
C ASN A 290 -20.92 2.31 -5.51
N ARG A 291 -21.17 2.99 -4.38
CA ARG A 291 -22.46 3.58 -4.02
C ARG A 291 -22.56 5.04 -4.45
N ASP A 292 -23.79 5.49 -4.71
CA ASP A 292 -24.06 6.91 -4.87
C ASP A 292 -24.13 7.59 -3.49
N LEU A 293 -23.01 8.18 -3.07
CA LEU A 293 -22.91 8.89 -1.79
C LEU A 293 -23.83 10.12 -1.73
N ALA A 294 -24.22 10.71 -2.86
CA ALA A 294 -25.12 11.85 -2.87
C ALA A 294 -26.56 11.40 -2.55
N GLU A 295 -26.99 10.26 -3.08
CA GLU A 295 -28.27 9.64 -2.69
C GLU A 295 -28.25 9.15 -1.25
N ASP A 296 -27.17 8.48 -0.82
CA ASP A 296 -27.03 8.01 0.56
C ASP A 296 -27.01 9.17 1.57
N ALA A 297 -26.47 10.33 1.19
CA ALA A 297 -26.53 11.54 2.00
C ALA A 297 -27.96 12.08 2.13
N LYS A 298 -28.75 12.06 1.06
CA LYS A 298 -30.17 12.45 1.10
C LYS A 298 -31.01 11.47 1.93
N ALA A 299 -30.67 10.18 1.88
CA ALA A 299 -31.34 9.12 2.63
C ALA A 299 -30.91 9.03 4.11
N GLY A 300 -29.96 9.85 4.56
CA GLY A 300 -29.44 9.83 5.93
C GLY A 300 -28.55 8.63 6.28
N LYS A 301 -28.13 7.84 5.28
CA LYS A 301 -27.20 6.71 5.43
C LYS A 301 -25.74 7.16 5.43
N PHE A 302 -25.48 8.32 4.84
CA PHE A 302 -24.18 8.96 4.83
C PHE A 302 -24.31 10.41 5.31
N ARG A 303 -23.32 10.95 6.01
CA ARG A 303 -23.38 12.33 6.47
C ARG A 303 -23.04 13.30 5.33
N SER A 304 -23.89 14.30 5.12
CA SER A 304 -23.70 15.30 4.06
C SER A 304 -22.40 16.10 4.24
N ASP A 305 -22.03 16.43 5.48
CA ASP A 305 -20.79 17.17 5.79
C ASP A 305 -19.52 16.40 5.38
N LEU A 306 -19.48 15.10 5.65
CA LEU A 306 -18.41 14.20 5.21
C LEU A 306 -18.38 14.07 3.69
N TYR A 307 -19.54 13.92 3.05
CA TYR A 307 -19.63 13.83 1.60
C TYR A 307 -18.98 15.04 0.91
N TYR A 308 -19.32 16.26 1.31
CA TYR A 308 -18.72 17.46 0.71
C TYR A 308 -17.22 17.58 0.96
N ARG A 309 -16.69 17.00 2.04
CA ARG A 309 -15.24 17.02 2.34
C ARG A 309 -14.45 15.96 1.57
N LEU A 310 -15.10 14.87 1.18
CA LEU A 310 -14.54 13.83 0.30
C LEU A 310 -14.68 14.21 -1.17
N ASN A 311 -15.78 14.89 -1.54
CA ASN A 311 -16.15 15.28 -2.90
C ASN A 311 -15.38 16.52 -3.40
N VAL A 312 -14.05 16.49 -3.28
CA VAL A 312 -13.16 17.58 -3.72
C VAL A 312 -12.62 17.29 -5.13
N ALA A 313 -12.06 16.10 -5.33
CA ALA A 313 -11.62 15.63 -6.63
C ALA A 313 -12.20 14.24 -6.89
N VAL A 314 -13.11 14.15 -7.85
CA VAL A 314 -13.83 12.92 -8.19
C VAL A 314 -13.20 12.27 -9.41
N LEU A 315 -12.89 10.99 -9.29
CA LEU A 315 -12.48 10.14 -10.40
C LEU A 315 -13.53 9.07 -10.62
N ASP A 316 -14.25 9.19 -11.73
CA ASP A 316 -15.23 8.19 -12.12
C ASP A 316 -14.58 7.14 -13.02
N LEU A 317 -14.57 5.88 -12.56
CA LEU A 317 -14.01 4.76 -13.29
C LEU A 317 -15.12 4.01 -14.05
N PRO A 318 -15.14 4.10 -15.38
CA PRO A 318 -16.19 3.47 -16.16
C PRO A 318 -16.09 1.94 -16.11
N PRO A 319 -17.24 1.25 -16.09
CA PRO A 319 -17.30 -0.20 -16.21
C PRO A 319 -16.79 -0.65 -17.59
N LEU A 320 -16.31 -1.90 -17.68
CA LEU A 320 -15.68 -2.42 -18.90
C LEU A 320 -16.57 -2.35 -20.15
N ARG A 321 -17.89 -2.45 -19.97
CA ARG A 321 -18.87 -2.32 -21.06
C ARG A 321 -18.86 -0.96 -21.77
N GLU A 322 -18.41 0.10 -21.10
CA GLU A 322 -18.29 1.45 -21.64
C GLU A 322 -16.90 1.73 -22.22
N ARG A 323 -15.94 0.83 -21.99
CA ARG A 323 -14.55 0.90 -22.50
C ARG A 323 -14.12 -0.39 -23.20
N GLN A 324 -14.89 -0.79 -24.21
CA GLN A 324 -14.70 -2.08 -24.90
C GLN A 324 -13.35 -2.22 -25.61
N GLN A 325 -12.71 -1.11 -25.95
CA GLN A 325 -11.36 -1.08 -26.54
C GLN A 325 -10.31 -1.67 -25.57
N ASP A 326 -10.52 -1.52 -24.26
CA ASP A 326 -9.58 -1.99 -23.24
C ASP A 326 -9.65 -3.50 -22.98
N ILE A 327 -10.72 -4.16 -23.45
CA ILE A 327 -10.97 -5.58 -23.13
C ILE A 327 -9.84 -6.47 -23.66
N ILE A 328 -9.45 -6.31 -24.93
CA ILE A 328 -8.43 -7.19 -25.54
C ILE A 328 -7.04 -6.96 -24.93
N PRO A 329 -6.54 -5.71 -24.81
CA PRO A 329 -5.26 -5.45 -24.14
C PRO A 329 -5.20 -6.00 -22.71
N LEU A 330 -6.28 -5.86 -21.93
CA LEU A 330 -6.37 -6.42 -20.58
C LEU A 330 -6.33 -7.95 -20.57
N VAL A 331 -7.09 -8.59 -21.46
CA VAL A 331 -7.11 -10.05 -21.61
C VAL A 331 -5.73 -10.59 -21.97
N GLU A 332 -5.04 -9.97 -22.93
CA GLU A 332 -3.70 -10.39 -23.35
C GLU A 332 -2.70 -10.26 -22.21
N ARG A 333 -2.73 -9.14 -21.49
CA ARG A 333 -1.85 -8.95 -20.33
C ARG A 333 -2.09 -10.01 -19.25
N PHE A 334 -3.35 -10.32 -18.95
CA PHE A 334 -3.65 -11.37 -17.98
C PHE A 334 -3.21 -12.74 -18.47
N LEU A 335 -3.39 -13.04 -19.75
CA LEU A 335 -2.93 -14.28 -20.37
C LEU A 335 -1.42 -14.42 -20.23
N ASP A 336 -0.64 -13.39 -20.60
CA ASP A 336 0.82 -13.40 -20.51
C ASP A 336 1.30 -13.55 -19.07
N ARG A 337 0.67 -12.81 -18.14
CA ARG A 337 0.96 -12.91 -16.71
C ARG A 337 0.74 -14.32 -16.17
N PHE A 338 -0.37 -14.95 -16.52
CA PHE A 338 -0.69 -16.29 -16.04
C PHE A 338 0.08 -17.39 -16.77
N ASN A 339 0.38 -17.21 -18.06
CA ASN A 339 1.29 -18.07 -18.81
C ASN A 339 2.67 -18.11 -18.13
N ALA A 340 3.25 -16.95 -17.81
CA ALA A 340 4.52 -16.86 -17.10
C ALA A 340 4.45 -17.50 -15.70
N LYS A 341 3.39 -17.20 -14.93
CA LYS A 341 3.21 -17.71 -13.57
C LYS A 341 3.06 -19.24 -13.52
N TYR A 342 2.30 -19.83 -14.44
CA TYR A 342 1.99 -21.26 -14.47
C TYR A 342 2.87 -22.05 -15.45
N ARG A 343 3.87 -21.39 -16.08
CA ARG A 343 4.76 -21.97 -17.09
C ARG A 343 3.99 -22.66 -18.22
N ARG A 344 2.92 -21.99 -18.68
CA ARG A 344 2.07 -22.41 -19.80
C ARG A 344 2.28 -21.46 -20.98
N ASN A 345 1.96 -21.93 -22.18
CA ASN A 345 2.00 -21.13 -23.41
C ASN A 345 0.62 -21.18 -24.08
N MET A 346 -0.39 -20.64 -23.39
CA MET A 346 -1.75 -20.59 -23.90
C MET A 346 -1.92 -19.43 -24.88
N THR A 347 -2.64 -19.67 -25.97
CA THR A 347 -2.98 -18.67 -26.99
C THR A 347 -4.48 -18.44 -27.06
N LEU A 348 -4.89 -17.24 -27.49
CA LEU A 348 -6.29 -16.86 -27.72
C LEU A 348 -6.56 -16.68 -29.22
N PRO A 349 -7.26 -17.63 -29.87
CA PRO A 349 -7.74 -17.48 -31.24
C PRO A 349 -8.68 -16.29 -31.40
N LYS A 350 -8.79 -15.78 -32.64
CA LYS A 350 -9.66 -14.64 -32.99
C LYS A 350 -11.12 -14.83 -32.55
N GLY A 351 -11.68 -16.03 -32.72
CA GLY A 351 -13.06 -16.31 -32.30
C GLY A 351 -13.28 -16.15 -30.79
N THR A 352 -12.30 -16.52 -29.97
CA THR A 352 -12.37 -16.37 -28.50
C THR A 352 -12.25 -14.91 -28.11
N ARG A 353 -11.33 -14.15 -28.74
CA ARG A 353 -11.18 -12.71 -28.52
C ARG A 353 -12.47 -11.96 -28.80
N GLN A 354 -13.14 -12.26 -29.91
CA GLN A 354 -14.40 -11.64 -30.28
C GLN A 354 -15.52 -11.97 -29.27
N ALA A 355 -15.59 -13.22 -28.79
CA ALA A 355 -16.56 -13.61 -27.76
C ALA A 355 -16.34 -12.84 -26.44
N LEU A 356 -15.08 -12.67 -26.03
CA LEU A 356 -14.70 -11.91 -24.84
C LEU A 356 -15.00 -10.41 -24.98
N GLN A 357 -14.77 -9.83 -26.17
CA GLN A 357 -15.05 -8.42 -26.45
C GLN A 357 -16.55 -8.10 -26.43
N ASN A 358 -17.39 -9.05 -26.87
CA ASN A 358 -18.84 -8.87 -26.93
C ASN A 358 -19.56 -9.07 -25.59
N TYR A 359 -18.87 -9.60 -24.58
CA TYR A 359 -19.47 -9.82 -23.27
C TYR A 359 -19.52 -8.52 -22.47
N LYS A 360 -20.58 -8.37 -21.65
CA LYS A 360 -20.82 -7.12 -20.89
C LYS A 360 -19.93 -6.97 -19.65
N TRP A 361 -19.30 -8.05 -19.17
CA TRP A 361 -18.44 -8.04 -17.99
C TRP A 361 -19.10 -7.43 -16.73
N PRO A 362 -20.19 -8.02 -16.20
CA PRO A 362 -20.85 -7.53 -14.99
C PRO A 362 -19.93 -7.47 -13.75
N GLY A 363 -18.91 -8.34 -13.67
CA GLY A 363 -17.88 -8.29 -12.61
C GLY A 363 -16.60 -7.57 -13.03
N ASN A 364 -16.64 -6.80 -14.13
CA ASN A 364 -15.57 -5.97 -14.65
C ASN A 364 -14.22 -6.72 -14.75
N VAL A 365 -13.11 -6.05 -14.41
CA VAL A 365 -11.75 -6.57 -14.53
C VAL A 365 -11.54 -7.77 -13.59
N ARG A 366 -12.23 -7.83 -12.45
CA ARG A 366 -12.13 -8.95 -11.49
C ARG A 366 -12.69 -10.25 -12.08
N GLU A 367 -13.85 -10.20 -12.72
CA GLU A 367 -14.43 -11.36 -13.43
C GLU A 367 -13.52 -11.80 -14.58
N MET A 368 -13.03 -10.86 -15.38
CA MET A 368 -12.10 -11.12 -16.48
C MET A 368 -10.83 -11.82 -15.99
N GLN A 369 -10.18 -11.28 -14.97
CA GLN A 369 -8.97 -11.85 -14.40
C GLN A 369 -9.20 -13.29 -13.93
N ASN A 370 -10.29 -13.53 -13.20
CA ASN A 370 -10.63 -14.86 -12.69
C ASN A 370 -10.90 -15.85 -13.83
N LEU A 371 -11.61 -15.42 -14.86
CA LEU A 371 -11.90 -16.25 -16.03
C LEU A 371 -10.61 -16.65 -16.74
N ILE A 372 -9.76 -15.68 -17.11
CA ILE A 372 -8.51 -15.96 -17.83
C ILE A 372 -7.59 -16.85 -16.99
N GLN A 373 -7.47 -16.59 -15.69
CA GLN A 373 -6.71 -17.43 -14.78
C GLN A 373 -7.24 -18.87 -14.78
N SER A 374 -8.56 -19.04 -14.65
CA SER A 374 -9.20 -20.35 -14.65
C SER A 374 -8.90 -21.08 -15.96
N LEU A 375 -9.06 -20.42 -17.12
CA LEU A 375 -8.83 -21.02 -18.42
C LEU A 375 -7.37 -21.44 -18.63
N VAL A 376 -6.39 -20.65 -18.17
CA VAL A 376 -4.98 -21.02 -18.23
C VAL A 376 -4.67 -22.26 -17.38
N VAL A 377 -5.36 -22.43 -16.26
CA VAL A 377 -5.17 -23.56 -15.34
C VAL A 377 -5.90 -24.81 -15.82
N THR A 378 -7.13 -24.69 -16.32
CA THR A 378 -8.01 -25.83 -16.60
C THR A 378 -8.00 -26.30 -18.05
N CYS A 379 -7.68 -25.44 -19.03
CA CYS A 379 -7.70 -25.85 -20.43
C CYS A 379 -6.53 -26.80 -20.74
N GLU A 380 -6.86 -27.90 -21.40
CA GLU A 380 -5.88 -28.81 -21.97
C GLU A 380 -5.38 -28.29 -23.33
N GLY A 381 -4.10 -28.51 -23.63
CA GLY A 381 -3.45 -28.03 -24.84
C GLY A 381 -2.85 -26.62 -24.71
N HIS A 382 -2.75 -25.92 -25.86
CA HIS A 382 -2.03 -24.63 -26.00
C HIS A 382 -2.94 -23.50 -26.51
N SER A 383 -4.24 -23.73 -26.63
CA SER A 383 -5.17 -22.76 -27.21
C SER A 383 -6.54 -22.77 -26.54
N ILE A 384 -6.97 -21.58 -26.11
CA ILE A 384 -8.26 -21.37 -25.45
C ILE A 384 -9.32 -21.09 -26.52
N LYS A 385 -10.08 -22.12 -26.90
CA LYS A 385 -11.13 -22.03 -27.92
C LYS A 385 -12.43 -21.44 -27.35
N PRO A 386 -13.36 -20.94 -28.19
CA PRO A 386 -14.65 -20.42 -27.72
C PRO A 386 -15.47 -21.44 -26.91
N GLU A 387 -15.32 -22.73 -27.21
CA GLU A 387 -15.97 -23.84 -26.52
C GLU A 387 -15.55 -24.00 -25.06
N HIS A 388 -14.35 -23.50 -24.71
CA HIS A 388 -13.84 -23.54 -23.34
C HIS A 388 -14.40 -22.39 -22.48
N LEU A 389 -15.00 -21.36 -23.10
CA LEU A 389 -15.59 -20.25 -22.36
C LEU A 389 -16.87 -20.71 -21.65
N PRO A 390 -17.25 -20.09 -20.51
CA PRO A 390 -18.51 -20.38 -19.86
C PRO A 390 -19.74 -20.19 -20.78
N PRO A 391 -20.82 -20.97 -20.60
CA PRO A 391 -21.99 -20.92 -21.48
C PRO A 391 -22.63 -19.53 -21.61
N HIS A 392 -22.57 -18.69 -20.58
CA HIS A 392 -23.10 -17.33 -20.61
C HIS A 392 -22.31 -16.41 -21.55
N ILE A 393 -20.99 -16.58 -21.67
CA ILE A 393 -20.14 -15.84 -22.61
C ILE A 393 -20.30 -16.40 -24.03
N GLN A 394 -20.40 -17.72 -24.16
CA GLN A 394 -20.68 -18.36 -25.46
C GLN A 394 -22.00 -17.88 -26.07
N LYS A 395 -23.06 -17.73 -25.26
CA LYS A 395 -24.37 -17.21 -25.69
C LYS A 395 -24.30 -15.74 -26.09
N ALA A 396 -23.53 -14.91 -25.38
CA ALA A 396 -23.34 -13.51 -25.75
C ALA A 396 -22.67 -13.36 -27.13
N ALA A 397 -21.75 -14.26 -27.49
CA ALA A 397 -21.14 -14.29 -28.81
C ALA A 397 -22.11 -14.74 -29.93
N ARG A 398 -23.11 -15.58 -29.60
CA ARG A 398 -24.13 -16.06 -30.55
C ARG A 398 -25.30 -15.09 -30.72
N ASN A 399 -25.64 -14.29 -29.72
CA ASN A 399 -26.85 -13.48 -29.70
C ASN A 399 -26.86 -12.25 -30.64
N ARG A 400 -25.82 -12.00 -31.44
CA ARG A 400 -25.89 -11.03 -32.55
C ARG A 400 -26.26 -11.63 -33.91
N THR A 401 -26.36 -12.97 -34.04
CA THR A 401 -27.02 -13.57 -35.21
C THR A 401 -28.53 -13.75 -35.02
N ALA A 402 -29.05 -13.44 -33.83
CA ALA A 402 -30.49 -13.35 -33.61
C ALA A 402 -30.96 -11.94 -33.96
N TYR A 403 -31.60 -11.82 -35.13
CA TYR A 403 -32.38 -10.64 -35.53
C TYR A 403 -33.24 -10.17 -34.36
N THR A 404 -33.05 -8.92 -33.93
CA THR A 404 -33.93 -8.29 -32.94
C THR A 404 -35.11 -7.69 -33.71
N PRO A 405 -36.36 -8.17 -33.52
CA PRO A 405 -37.49 -7.60 -34.23
C PRO A 405 -37.61 -6.10 -33.89
N PRO A 406 -37.92 -5.23 -34.88
CA PRO A 406 -38.21 -3.83 -34.60
C PRO A 406 -39.35 -3.72 -33.58
N ALA A 407 -39.28 -2.69 -32.74
CA ALA A 407 -40.27 -2.44 -31.69
C ALA A 407 -41.69 -2.32 -32.29
N PRO A 408 -42.76 -2.61 -31.51
CA PRO A 408 -44.14 -2.65 -31.99
C PRO A 408 -44.67 -1.34 -32.62
N ASP A 409 -43.97 -0.22 -32.45
CA ASP A 409 -44.38 1.11 -32.97
C ASP A 409 -43.99 1.36 -34.43
N ASP A 410 -43.27 0.44 -35.08
CA ASP A 410 -42.82 0.57 -36.47
C ASP A 410 -43.44 -0.54 -37.32
N ALA A 411 -44.75 -0.38 -37.61
CA ALA A 411 -45.58 -1.38 -38.29
C ALA A 411 -45.20 -1.56 -39.78
N ARG A 412 -44.04 -2.18 -40.03
CA ARG A 412 -43.64 -2.61 -41.38
C ARG A 412 -44.24 -3.98 -41.72
N PRO A 413 -44.65 -4.23 -42.97
CA PRO A 413 -45.12 -5.53 -43.40
C PRO A 413 -44.06 -6.62 -43.17
N LEU A 414 -44.46 -7.78 -42.63
CA LEU A 414 -43.57 -8.93 -42.40
C LEU A 414 -42.74 -9.33 -43.64
N LYS A 415 -43.31 -9.09 -44.83
CA LYS A 415 -42.66 -9.35 -46.12
C LYS A 415 -41.40 -8.50 -46.35
N GLU A 416 -41.38 -7.26 -45.88
CA GLU A 416 -40.23 -6.35 -46.00
C GLU A 416 -39.14 -6.70 -45.00
N ILE A 417 -39.56 -7.02 -43.76
CA ILE A 417 -38.66 -7.51 -42.70
C ILE A 417 -37.92 -8.77 -43.16
N MET A 418 -38.64 -9.74 -43.72
CA MET A 418 -38.04 -10.96 -44.23
C MET A 418 -37.10 -10.71 -45.41
N ALA A 419 -37.42 -9.75 -46.29
CA ALA A 419 -36.57 -9.40 -47.42
C ALA A 419 -35.24 -8.75 -46.99
N ASP A 420 -35.28 -7.89 -45.97
CA ASP A 420 -34.08 -7.26 -45.39
C ASP A 420 -33.15 -8.28 -44.74
N ILE A 421 -33.70 -9.20 -43.94
CA ILE A 421 -32.94 -10.28 -43.30
C ILE A 421 -32.30 -11.19 -44.36
N GLU A 422 -33.08 -11.61 -45.36
CA GLU A 422 -32.57 -12.45 -46.45
C GLU A 422 -31.45 -11.74 -47.22
N ARG A 423 -31.57 -10.44 -47.46
CA ARG A 423 -30.53 -9.65 -48.12
C ARG A 423 -29.25 -9.60 -47.28
N GLU A 424 -29.35 -9.28 -45.99
CA GLU A 424 -28.19 -9.16 -45.11
C GLU A 424 -27.42 -10.49 -45.03
N ILE A 425 -28.14 -11.62 -44.96
CA ILE A 425 -27.55 -12.97 -45.00
C ILE A 425 -26.83 -13.22 -46.33
N LEU A 426 -27.46 -12.87 -47.46
CA LEU A 426 -26.89 -13.10 -48.79
C LEU A 426 -25.68 -12.19 -49.07
N GLU A 427 -25.72 -10.93 -48.64
CA GLU A 427 -24.60 -9.98 -48.75
C GLU A 427 -23.40 -10.44 -47.91
N GLU A 428 -23.64 -10.87 -46.68
CA GLU A 428 -22.57 -11.38 -45.81
C GLU A 428 -21.94 -12.67 -46.34
N ALA A 429 -22.76 -13.57 -46.89
CA ALA A 429 -22.26 -14.78 -47.52
C ALA A 429 -21.44 -14.48 -48.79
N VAL A 430 -21.84 -13.47 -49.58
CA VAL A 430 -21.07 -13.04 -50.76
C VAL A 430 -19.77 -12.35 -50.34
N ARG A 431 -19.77 -11.53 -49.28
CA ARG A 431 -18.53 -10.95 -48.71
C ARG A 431 -17.56 -12.03 -48.23
N THR A 432 -18.07 -13.07 -47.54
CA THR A 432 -17.25 -14.14 -46.96
C THR A 432 -16.68 -15.09 -48.00
N HIS A 433 -17.45 -15.42 -49.04
CA HIS A 433 -17.06 -16.44 -50.03
C HIS A 433 -16.60 -15.87 -51.38
N GLY A 434 -16.69 -14.56 -51.57
CA GLY A 434 -16.16 -13.80 -52.72
C GLY A 434 -16.77 -14.13 -54.08
N SER A 435 -17.76 -15.03 -54.16
CA SER A 435 -18.36 -15.47 -55.42
C SER A 435 -19.84 -15.80 -55.26
N VAL A 436 -20.68 -15.09 -56.01
CA VAL A 436 -22.13 -15.31 -56.11
C VAL A 436 -22.46 -16.76 -56.50
N CYS A 437 -21.65 -17.38 -57.37
CA CYS A 437 -21.85 -18.77 -57.80
C CYS A 437 -21.56 -19.81 -56.70
N LYS A 438 -20.70 -19.48 -55.74
CA LYS A 438 -20.42 -20.36 -54.58
C LYS A 438 -21.54 -20.24 -53.54
N VAL A 439 -22.00 -19.02 -53.28
CA VAL A 439 -23.10 -18.75 -52.35
C VAL A 439 -24.42 -19.36 -52.85
N ALA A 440 -24.74 -19.22 -54.14
CA ALA A 440 -25.94 -19.83 -54.73
C ALA A 440 -25.99 -21.35 -54.55
N ARG A 441 -24.85 -22.03 -54.72
CA ARG A 441 -24.71 -23.48 -54.48
C ARG A 441 -24.83 -23.83 -53.00
N MET A 442 -24.23 -23.03 -52.11
CA MET A 442 -24.28 -23.24 -50.66
C MET A 442 -25.71 -23.14 -50.12
N TYR A 443 -26.46 -22.13 -50.53
CA TYR A 443 -27.84 -21.90 -50.11
C TYR A 443 -28.88 -22.64 -50.95
N LYS A 444 -28.46 -23.44 -51.93
CA LYS A 444 -29.33 -24.21 -52.84
C LYS A 444 -30.38 -23.34 -53.57
N ILE A 445 -30.01 -22.12 -53.94
CA ILE A 445 -30.86 -21.20 -54.70
C ILE A 445 -30.28 -20.94 -56.09
N SER A 446 -31.14 -20.67 -57.08
CA SER A 446 -30.66 -20.36 -58.43
C SER A 446 -29.86 -19.05 -58.44
N ARG A 447 -28.85 -18.97 -59.32
CA ARG A 447 -28.03 -17.76 -59.50
C ARG A 447 -28.90 -16.53 -59.80
N THR A 448 -29.94 -16.70 -60.61
CA THR A 448 -30.92 -15.65 -60.95
C THR A 448 -31.74 -15.21 -59.74
N THR A 449 -32.11 -16.13 -58.84
CA THR A 449 -32.86 -15.80 -57.61
C THR A 449 -31.99 -15.03 -56.62
N LEU A 450 -30.73 -15.44 -56.45
CA LEU A 450 -29.78 -14.75 -55.58
C LEU A 450 -29.51 -13.33 -56.09
N PHE A 451 -29.27 -13.18 -57.39
CA PHE A 451 -29.02 -11.87 -58.01
C PHE A 451 -30.24 -10.94 -57.91
N ARG A 452 -31.45 -11.47 -58.10
CA ARG A 452 -32.70 -10.72 -57.96
C ARG A 452 -32.94 -10.25 -56.52
N LYS A 453 -32.63 -11.08 -55.52
CA LYS A 453 -32.75 -10.72 -54.10
C LYS A 453 -31.71 -9.68 -53.66
N LEU A 454 -30.52 -9.67 -54.28
CA LEU A 454 -29.50 -8.63 -54.06
C LEU A 454 -29.84 -7.28 -54.74
N ARG A 455 -30.55 -7.27 -55.88
CA ARG A 455 -30.89 -6.04 -56.63
C ARG A 455 -32.27 -5.46 -56.34
N GLY A 456 -33.11 -6.14 -55.57
CA GLY A 456 -34.56 -5.91 -55.48
C GLY A 456 -35.07 -4.67 -54.74
N SER A 457 -34.40 -3.51 -54.82
CA SER A 457 -35.01 -2.20 -54.46
C SER A 457 -34.28 -1.00 -55.09
N SER A 458 -34.16 -0.98 -56.41
CA SER A 458 -33.88 0.24 -57.18
C SER A 458 -34.53 0.12 -58.55
N LEU A 459 -35.85 0.25 -58.60
CA LEU A 459 -36.62 0.50 -59.82
C LEU A 459 -37.92 1.19 -59.43
N ALA A 460 -37.80 2.45 -59.03
CA ALA A 460 -38.84 3.45 -59.13
C ALA A 460 -38.19 4.71 -59.70
N GLY A 461 -38.36 4.93 -61.01
CA GLY A 461 -37.87 6.10 -61.75
C GLY A 461 -36.52 5.88 -62.44
N VAL A 462 -36.53 5.55 -63.73
CA VAL A 462 -36.25 6.45 -64.86
C VAL A 462 -36.45 5.64 -66.16
N SER A 463 -37.17 6.27 -67.07
CA SER A 463 -37.52 5.90 -68.45
C SER A 463 -36.34 5.95 -69.44
N GLY A 464 -36.43 5.18 -70.53
CA GLY A 464 -35.58 5.26 -71.75
C GLY A 464 -34.21 4.59 -71.58
N ASP A 465 -33.67 3.80 -72.50
CA ASP A 465 -33.86 3.76 -73.95
C ASP A 465 -33.77 2.32 -74.50
N GLU A 466 -34.50 2.12 -75.59
CA GLU A 466 -34.32 1.01 -76.54
C GLU A 466 -32.94 1.12 -77.20
N GLU A 467 -32.24 0.00 -77.35
CA GLU A 467 -31.52 -0.25 -78.61
C GLU A 467 -31.35 -1.76 -78.84
N HIS A 468 -31.81 -2.17 -80.02
CA HIS A 468 -31.67 -3.46 -80.65
C HIS A 468 -30.21 -3.81 -80.96
N GLU A 469 -29.86 -5.10 -80.89
CA GLU A 469 -29.24 -5.90 -81.97
C GLU A 469 -28.70 -7.22 -81.36
N ASN A 470 -29.36 -8.33 -81.65
CA ASN A 470 -29.00 -9.34 -82.66
C ASN A 470 -27.90 -10.33 -82.21
N THR A 471 -28.33 -11.58 -82.03
CA THR A 471 -27.84 -12.81 -82.71
C THR A 471 -26.33 -12.87 -83.02
N GLU A 472 -25.56 -13.87 -82.58
CA GLU A 472 -25.60 -15.27 -83.03
C GLU A 472 -24.62 -16.16 -82.23
N GLN A 473 -25.03 -17.43 -82.11
CA GLN A 473 -24.28 -18.71 -82.02
C GLN A 473 -23.43 -19.04 -80.78
#